data_AF-A0A2R8F0M6-F1
#
_entry.id   AF-A0A2R8F0M6-F1
#
_cell.length_a   1.000
_cell.length_b   1.000
_cell.length_c   1.000
_cell.angle_alpha   90.00
_cell.angle_beta   90.00
_cell.angle_gamma   90.00
#
_symmetry.space_group_name_H-M   'P 1'
#
loop_
_entity.id
_entity.type
_entity.pdbx_description
1 polymer ?
#
loop_
_entity_poly.entity_id
_entity_poly.type
_entity_poly.pdbx_seq_one_letter_code
_entity_poly.pdbx_strand_id
1 'polypeptide(L)' 'MVDILRQTDGLKKSKSVGKNKLNLEEQLLMVLEYLREYRTYFHIAQNYGISESSAYKAVKWV' A
#
# COMPACT_ATOMS: atom_id res chain seq x y z
N MET A 1 13.81 -1.36 -5.02
CA MET A 1 12.83 -1.23 -3.91
C MET A 1 11.60 -2.09 -4.15
N VAL A 2 10.95 -1.99 -5.31
CA VAL A 2 9.81 -2.86 -5.68
C VAL A 2 10.17 -4.35 -5.67
N ASP A 3 11.38 -4.72 -6.10
CA ASP A 3 11.83 -6.13 -6.08
C ASP A 3 11.87 -6.74 -4.66
N ILE A 4 12.27 -5.95 -3.67
CA ILE A 4 12.29 -6.34 -2.25
C ILE A 4 10.84 -6.54 -1.76
N LEU A 5 9.94 -5.61 -2.09
CA LEU A 5 8.52 -5.71 -1.75
C LEU A 5 7.85 -6.92 -2.43
N ARG A 6 8.32 -7.29 -3.62
CA ARG A 6 7.80 -8.43 -4.37
C ARG A 6 8.25 -9.76 -3.77
N GLN A 7 9.48 -9.86 -3.27
CA GLN A 7 9.93 -11.01 -2.47
C GLN A 7 9.13 -11.16 -1.16
N THR A 8 8.91 -10.06 -0.44
CA THR A 8 8.17 -10.09 0.84
C THR A 8 6.66 -10.33 0.66
N ASP A 9 6.04 -9.83 -0.42
CA ASP A 9 4.66 -10.13 -0.78
C ASP A 9 4.46 -11.62 -1.08
N GLY A 10 5.41 -12.26 -1.78
CA GLY A 10 5.39 -13.70 -2.03
C GLY A 10 5.35 -14.53 -0.74
N LEU A 11 6.13 -14.14 0.27
CA LEU A 11 6.11 -14.77 1.60
C LEU A 11 4.81 -14.49 2.35
N LYS A 12 4.26 -13.27 2.24
CA LYS A 12 3.06 -12.85 2.98
C LYS A 12 1.77 -13.45 2.40
N LYS A 13 1.67 -13.60 1.08
CA LYS A 13 0.54 -14.28 0.42
C LYS A 13 0.38 -15.73 0.83
N SER A 14 1.47 -16.39 1.24
CA SER A 14 1.38 -17.74 1.83
C SER A 14 0.63 -17.78 3.17
N LYS A 15 0.62 -16.65 3.91
CA LYS A 15 -0.01 -16.52 5.24
C LYS A 15 -1.31 -15.72 5.23
N SER A 16 -1.60 -14.95 4.18
CA SER A 16 -2.71 -13.99 4.14
C SER A 16 -3.66 -14.28 2.97
N VAL A 17 -4.92 -14.60 3.29
CA VAL A 17 -6.03 -14.86 2.36
C VAL A 17 -6.71 -13.54 1.94
N GLY A 18 -5.93 -12.57 1.48
CA GLY A 18 -6.44 -11.26 1.10
C GLY A 18 -5.80 -10.78 -0.20
N LYS A 19 -6.60 -10.67 -1.27
CA LYS A 19 -6.14 -10.01 -2.49
C LYS A 19 -6.16 -8.50 -2.25
N ASN A 20 -4.98 -7.87 -2.23
CA ASN A 20 -4.90 -6.41 -2.28
C ASN A 20 -5.48 -5.92 -3.61
N LYS A 21 -6.30 -4.86 -3.56
CA LYS A 21 -6.92 -4.26 -4.75
C LYS A 21 -5.91 -3.45 -5.57
N LEU A 22 -4.80 -3.03 -4.95
CA LEU A 22 -3.73 -2.24 -5.55
C LEU A 22 -2.52 -3.10 -5.90
N ASN A 23 -1.83 -2.71 -6.97
CA ASN A 23 -0.53 -3.27 -7.33
C ASN A 23 0.55 -2.84 -6.33
N LEU A 24 1.63 -3.63 -6.22
CA LEU A 24 2.76 -3.33 -5.32
C LEU A 24 3.38 -1.95 -5.61
N GLU A 25 3.46 -1.59 -6.90
CA GLU A 25 3.99 -0.31 -7.35
C GLU A 25 3.10 0.86 -6.90
N GLU A 26 1.77 0.71 -7.00
CA GLU A 26 0.83 1.73 -6.52
C GLU A 26 0.85 1.87 -5.01
N GLN A 27 0.99 0.77 -4.27
CA GLN A 27 1.16 0.83 -2.83
C GLN A 27 2.44 1.57 -2.43
N LEU A 28 3.55 1.32 -3.14
CA LEU A 28 4.80 2.03 -2.90
C LEU A 28 4.66 3.53 -3.23
N LEU A 29 4.03 3.87 -4.35
CA LEU A 29 3.79 5.26 -4.75
C LEU A 29 2.97 5.99 -3.69
N MET A 30 1.90 5.36 -3.22
CA MET A 30 1.03 5.88 -2.17
C MET A 30 1.80 6.18 -0.88
N VAL A 31 2.75 5.33 -0.47
CA VAL A 31 3.61 5.56 0.70
C VAL A 31 4.57 6.72 0.46
N LEU A 32 5.14 6.82 -0.73
CA LEU A 32 6.05 7.92 -1.06
C LEU A 32 5.31 9.27 -1.04
N GLU A 33 4.08 9.33 -1.55
CA GLU A 33 3.22 10.53 -1.43
C GLU A 33 2.91 10.87 0.03
N TYR A 34 2.60 9.87 0.85
CA TYR A 34 2.41 10.05 2.29
C TYR A 34 3.68 10.62 2.96
N LEU A 35 4.85 10.06 2.69
CA LEU A 35 6.11 10.52 3.30
C LEU A 35 6.52 11.91 2.81
N ARG A 36 6.25 12.24 1.55
CA ARG A 36 6.62 13.52 0.96
C ARG A 36 5.71 14.67 1.39
N GLU A 37 4.40 14.45 1.38
CA GLU A 37 3.40 15.50 1.57
C GLU A 37 2.66 15.40 2.91
N TYR A 38 2.85 14.31 3.66
CA TYR A 38 2.14 14.03 4.92
C TYR A 38 0.61 14.16 4.80
N ARG A 39 0.07 13.93 3.60
CA ARG A 39 -1.37 13.98 3.32
C ARG A 39 -2.12 12.96 4.17
N THR A 40 -3.34 13.30 4.58
CA THR A 40 -4.15 12.38 5.38
C THR A 40 -4.49 11.11 4.59
N TYR A 41 -4.59 9.98 5.29
CA TYR A 41 -4.96 8.70 4.68
C TYR A 41 -6.28 8.78 3.90
N PHE A 42 -7.22 9.62 4.33
CA PHE A 42 -8.46 9.90 3.62
C PHE A 42 -8.23 10.44 2.20
N HIS A 43 -7.44 11.50 2.06
CA HIS A 43 -7.16 12.14 0.76
C HIS A 43 -6.41 11.20 -0.18
N ILE A 44 -5.42 10.49 0.37
CA ILE A 44 -4.67 9.49 -0.38
C ILE A 44 -5.61 8.36 -0.83
N ALA A 45 -6.44 7.83 0.07
CA ALA A 45 -7.39 6.77 -0.24
C ALA A 45 -8.38 7.16 -1.35
N GLN A 46 -8.84 8.42 -1.36
CA GLN A 46 -9.69 8.94 -2.43
C GLN A 46 -8.98 8.95 -3.79
N ASN A 47 -7.70 9.34 -3.84
CA ASN A 47 -6.92 9.36 -5.08
C ASN A 47 -6.78 7.97 -5.72
N TYR A 48 -6.66 6.94 -4.89
CA TYR A 48 -6.52 5.54 -5.31
C TYR A 48 -7.84 4.74 -5.30
N GLY A 49 -8.98 5.38 -5.02
CA GLY A 49 -10.29 4.71 -5.00
C GLY A 49 -10.42 3.56 -3.98
N ILE A 50 -9.71 3.66 -2.85
CA ILE A 50 -9.73 2.68 -1.75
C ILE A 50 -10.33 3.29 -0.48
N SER A 51 -10.60 2.45 0.52
CA SER A 51 -10.98 2.93 1.85
C SER A 51 -9.77 3.45 2.63
N GLU A 52 -9.99 4.42 3.52
CA GLU A 52 -8.97 4.96 4.41
C GLU A 52 -8.24 3.85 5.19
N SER A 53 -9.00 2.90 5.74
CA SER A 53 -8.44 1.75 6.47
C SER A 53 -7.53 0.88 5.59
N SER A 54 -7.82 0.78 4.29
CA SER A 54 -6.97 0.07 3.34
C SER A 54 -5.69 0.85 3.05
N ALA A 55 -5.79 2.18 2.92
CA ALA A 55 -4.63 3.05 2.74
C ALA A 55 -3.70 2.96 3.95
N TYR A 56 -4.23 3.06 5.17
CA TYR A 56 -3.44 2.90 6.40
C TYR A 56 -2.72 1.54 6.46
N LYS A 57 -3.43 0.44 6.16
CA LYS A 57 -2.83 -0.90 6.13
C LYS A 57 -1.72 -1.04 5.09
N ALA A 58 -1.87 -0.41 3.93
CA ALA A 58 -0.88 -0.42 2.88
C ALA A 58 0.33 0.44 3.24
N VAL A 59 0.14 1.65 3.80
CA VAL A 59 1.24 2.51 4.27
C VAL A 59 2.03 1.85 5.40
N LYS A 60 1.34 1.23 6.36
CA LYS A 60 1.98 0.51 7.47
C LYS A 60 2.73 -0.76 7.02
N TRP A 61 2.37 -1.32 5.86
CA TRP A 61 2.94 -2.57 5.39
C TRP A 61 4.21 -2.39 4.56
N VAL A 62 4.27 -1.36 3.70
CA VAL A 62 5.47 -1.02 2.91
C VAL A 62 6.62 -0.64 3.84
#